data_AF-A0A920SZ03-F1
#
_entry.id   AF-A0A920SZ03-F1
#
_cell.length_a   1.000
_cell.length_b   1.000
_cell.length_c   1.000
_cell.angle_alpha   90.00
_cell.angle_beta   90.00
_cell.angle_gamma   90.00
#
_symmetry.space_group_name_H-M   'P 1'
#
loop_
_entity.id
_entity.type
_entity.pdbx_description
1 polymer ?
#
loop_
_entity_poly.entity_id
_entity_poly.type
_entity_poly.pdbx_seq_one_letter_code
_entity_poly.pdbx_strand_id
1 'polypeptide(L)'
;MTSPGSDIRTDVGLYRVYENGVLVDEPETLESHWRKDLVTFLLGCSFSFEHALLANGIDLPYYGSERNVPMFITDIETVGSGRFSGPMVVSHRWVPADKVVRAVQATSRFPGTHGAPIHIGDPAAIGIPDITKPDYGEVWEQGSSDEVPMFWACGVTPQSVAMSSKPELMITHSPGHMFVTDLKDEDLAVI
;
A
#
# COMPACT_ATOMS: atom_id res chain seq x y z
N MET A 1 15.62 -0.21 -15.95
CA MET A 1 14.88 0.86 -15.25
C MET A 1 13.47 0.88 -15.79
N THR A 2 12.47 1.11 -14.94
CA THR A 2 11.04 1.04 -15.29
C THR A 2 10.55 2.23 -16.11
N SER A 3 11.31 3.34 -16.14
CA SER A 3 11.06 4.47 -17.04
C SER A 3 12.40 5.10 -17.49
N PRO A 4 12.89 4.84 -18.71
CA PRO A 4 14.14 5.42 -19.20
C PRO A 4 14.03 6.95 -19.40
N GLY A 5 14.96 7.70 -18.80
CA GLY A 5 15.02 9.16 -18.93
C GLY A 5 14.29 9.93 -17.84
N SER A 6 13.57 9.24 -16.95
CA SER A 6 12.96 9.86 -15.76
C SER A 6 14.00 10.27 -14.72
N ASP A 7 13.69 11.31 -13.95
CA ASP A 7 14.45 11.76 -12.80
C ASP A 7 13.59 11.74 -11.53
N ILE A 8 13.91 10.83 -10.60
CA ILE A 8 13.17 10.68 -9.35
C ILE A 8 13.22 11.92 -8.44
N ARG A 9 14.05 12.91 -8.76
CA ARG A 9 14.11 14.17 -8.01
C ARG A 9 12.98 15.13 -8.39
N THR A 10 12.41 14.98 -9.58
CA THR A 10 11.46 15.95 -10.16
C THR A 10 10.17 15.31 -10.67
N ASP A 11 10.19 14.02 -11.00
CA ASP A 11 9.11 13.39 -11.76
C ASP A 11 8.03 12.75 -10.86
N VAL A 12 8.01 13.10 -9.58
CA VAL A 12 6.96 12.78 -8.61
C VAL A 12 6.29 14.10 -8.22
N GLY A 13 4.95 14.11 -8.16
CA GLY A 13 4.20 15.35 -7.96
C GLY A 13 4.38 16.03 -6.60
N LEU A 14 4.72 15.27 -5.56
CA LEU A 14 4.96 15.80 -4.20
C LEU A 14 5.71 14.77 -3.35
N TYR A 15 6.67 15.23 -2.56
CA TYR A 15 7.49 14.40 -1.67
C TYR A 15 7.27 14.74 -0.21
N ARG A 16 7.59 13.81 0.68
CA ARG A 16 7.73 14.03 2.13
C ARG A 16 9.14 13.74 2.58
N VAL A 17 9.73 14.66 3.33
CA VAL A 17 11.08 14.51 3.89
C VAL A 17 10.97 14.28 5.40
N TYR A 18 11.56 13.18 5.85
CA TYR A 18 11.58 12.80 7.26
C TYR A 18 13.02 12.79 7.78
N GLU A 19 13.23 13.42 8.93
CA GLU A 19 14.49 13.35 9.69
C GLU A 19 14.25 12.70 11.05
N ASN A 20 14.99 11.64 11.37
CA ASN A 20 14.84 10.88 12.61
C ASN A 20 13.38 10.44 12.88
N GLY A 21 12.64 10.13 11.80
CA GLY A 21 11.23 9.73 11.85
C GLY A 21 10.21 10.87 11.97
N VAL A 22 10.63 12.13 11.93
CA VAL A 22 9.76 13.31 11.99
C VAL A 22 9.64 13.95 10.61
N LEU A 23 8.42 14.24 10.15
CA LEU A 23 8.18 14.98 8.91
C LEU A 23 8.67 16.42 9.06
N VAL A 24 9.64 16.84 8.25
CA VAL A 24 10.26 18.17 8.31
C VAL A 24 9.99 19.05 7.10
N ASP A 25 9.64 18.46 5.95
CA ASP A 25 9.36 19.19 4.71
C ASP A 25 8.43 18.38 3.78
N GLU A 26 7.75 19.08 2.86
CA GLU A 26 6.87 18.49 1.84
C GLU A 26 7.07 19.18 0.46
N PRO A 27 8.25 19.02 -0.19
CA PRO A 27 8.59 19.77 -1.40
C PRO A 27 8.05 19.13 -2.69
N GLU A 28 7.93 19.93 -3.75
CA GLU A 28 7.60 19.46 -5.12
C GLU A 28 8.82 18.90 -5.87
N THR A 29 10.04 19.13 -5.37
CA THR A 29 11.30 18.65 -5.95
C THR A 29 12.30 18.30 -4.86
N LEU A 30 13.15 17.31 -5.12
CA LEU A 30 14.22 16.88 -4.21
C LEU A 30 15.55 17.57 -4.47
N GLU A 31 15.66 18.52 -5.40
CA GLU A 31 16.95 19.15 -5.74
C GLU A 31 17.70 19.72 -4.53
N SER A 32 17.00 20.32 -3.56
CA SER A 32 17.57 20.86 -2.33
C SER A 32 17.89 19.80 -1.26
N HIS A 33 17.28 18.61 -1.36
CA HIS A 33 17.38 17.53 -0.39
C HIS A 33 18.23 16.35 -0.88
N TRP A 34 18.61 16.34 -2.16
CA TRP A 34 19.27 15.20 -2.79
C TRP A 34 20.73 15.07 -2.35
N ARG A 35 21.13 13.84 -2.00
CA ARG A 35 22.52 13.47 -1.71
C ARG A 35 22.97 12.35 -2.64
N LYS A 36 24.27 12.29 -2.92
CA LYS A 36 24.85 11.29 -3.86
C LYS A 36 24.83 9.86 -3.32
N ASP A 37 24.63 9.69 -2.03
CA ASP A 37 24.60 8.40 -1.31
C ASP A 37 23.17 7.87 -1.11
N LEU A 38 22.14 8.57 -1.58
CA LEU A 38 20.76 8.11 -1.49
C LEU A 38 20.50 6.92 -2.40
N VAL A 39 19.67 5.99 -1.92
CA VAL A 39 19.18 4.83 -2.67
C VAL A 39 17.67 4.93 -2.77
N THR A 40 17.16 4.86 -3.99
CA THR A 40 15.73 4.91 -4.28
C THR A 40 15.16 3.50 -4.39
N PHE A 41 14.01 3.29 -3.75
CA PHE A 41 13.19 2.09 -3.92
C PHE A 41 11.86 2.51 -4.54
N LEU A 42 11.53 1.95 -5.70
CA LEU A 42 10.18 2.03 -6.26
C LEU A 42 9.40 0.82 -5.77
N LEU A 43 8.37 1.08 -4.96
CA LEU A 43 7.50 0.06 -4.39
C LEU A 43 6.16 0.08 -5.11
N GLY A 44 5.62 -1.08 -5.43
CA GLY A 44 4.34 -1.21 -6.14
C GLY A 44 3.18 -0.59 -5.38
N CYS A 45 2.18 -0.08 -6.11
CA CYS A 45 0.99 0.56 -5.58
C CYS A 45 -0.27 -0.31 -5.79
N SER A 46 -1.37 0.07 -5.13
CA SER A 46 -2.65 -0.62 -5.14
C SER A 46 -3.40 -0.57 -6.46
N PHE A 47 -3.15 0.42 -7.32
CA PHE A 47 -4.00 0.66 -8.49
C PHE A 47 -4.09 -0.52 -9.46
N SER A 48 -2.97 -1.19 -9.77
CA SER A 48 -2.97 -2.40 -10.63
C SER A 48 -3.82 -3.52 -10.04
N PHE A 49 -3.74 -3.66 -8.72
CA PHE A 49 -4.48 -4.65 -7.95
C PHE A 49 -5.98 -4.30 -7.88
N GLU A 50 -6.33 -3.02 -7.74
CA GLU A 50 -7.72 -2.55 -7.68
C GLU A 50 -8.42 -2.67 -9.03
N HIS A 51 -7.71 -2.37 -10.12
CA HIS A 51 -8.21 -2.60 -11.46
C HIS A 51 -8.53 -4.08 -11.69
N ALA A 52 -7.67 -4.98 -11.21
CA ALA A 52 -7.90 -6.41 -11.29
C ALA A 52 -9.13 -6.86 -10.48
N LEU A 53 -9.41 -6.27 -9.32
CA LEU A 53 -10.62 -6.56 -8.56
C LEU A 53 -11.89 -6.08 -9.29
N LEU A 54 -11.89 -4.84 -9.78
CA LEU A 54 -13.02 -4.25 -10.52
C LEU A 54 -13.32 -5.01 -11.81
N ALA A 55 -12.30 -5.37 -12.59
CA ALA A 55 -12.45 -6.18 -13.80
C ALA A 55 -13.03 -7.58 -13.52
N ASN A 56 -13.02 -8.01 -12.26
CA ASN A 56 -13.61 -9.27 -11.79
C ASN A 56 -14.91 -9.08 -11.00
N GLY A 57 -15.51 -7.89 -11.12
CA GLY A 57 -16.81 -7.57 -10.55
C GLY A 57 -16.78 -7.42 -9.04
N ILE A 58 -15.63 -7.11 -8.43
CA ILE A 58 -15.53 -6.84 -7.00
C ILE A 58 -15.56 -5.32 -6.86
N ASP A 59 -16.63 -4.83 -6.24
CA ASP A 59 -16.87 -3.40 -6.10
C ASP A 59 -15.94 -2.79 -5.06
N LEU A 60 -15.36 -1.65 -5.42
CA LEU A 60 -14.46 -0.87 -4.55
C LEU A 60 -15.12 0.49 -4.34
N PRO A 61 -15.86 0.71 -3.24
CA PRO A 61 -16.72 1.89 -3.09
C PRO A 61 -15.93 3.21 -2.93
N TYR A 62 -14.65 3.13 -2.57
CA TYR A 62 -13.74 4.26 -2.56
C TYR A 62 -13.22 4.63 -3.96
N TYR A 63 -13.35 3.74 -4.95
CA TYR A 63 -12.84 3.95 -6.29
C TYR A 63 -13.66 5.04 -7.00
N GLY A 64 -13.02 6.17 -7.29
CA GLY A 64 -13.71 7.37 -7.79
C GLY A 64 -14.23 8.32 -6.71
N SER A 65 -13.92 8.07 -5.43
CA SER A 65 -14.12 9.00 -4.32
C SER A 65 -12.81 9.66 -3.90
N GLU A 66 -12.87 10.74 -3.12
CA GLU A 66 -11.70 11.38 -2.49
C GLU A 66 -11.29 10.70 -1.16
N ARG A 67 -11.86 9.52 -0.85
CA ARG A 67 -11.61 8.77 0.39
C ARG A 67 -10.68 7.59 0.12
N ASN A 68 -9.91 7.21 1.13
CA ASN A 68 -8.95 6.12 1.08
C ASN A 68 -9.53 4.79 1.59
N VAL A 69 -8.83 3.71 1.26
CA VAL A 69 -9.09 2.35 1.77
C VAL A 69 -8.75 2.26 3.27
N PRO A 70 -9.51 1.49 4.08
CA PRO A 70 -9.18 1.31 5.48
C PRO A 70 -7.94 0.41 5.60
N MET A 71 -7.00 0.83 6.44
CA MET A 71 -5.76 0.11 6.70
C MET A 71 -5.56 -0.10 8.20
N PHE A 72 -5.01 -1.24 8.56
CA PHE A 72 -4.87 -1.70 9.94
C PHE A 72 -3.47 -2.23 10.20
N ILE A 73 -2.93 -1.93 11.37
CA ILE A 73 -1.73 -2.54 11.92
C ILE A 73 -2.14 -3.89 12.51
N THR A 74 -1.50 -4.96 12.04
CA THR A 74 -1.78 -6.34 12.51
C THR A 74 -0.85 -6.74 13.66
N ASP A 75 -1.05 -7.93 14.21
CA ASP A 75 -0.08 -8.62 15.07
C ASP A 75 0.90 -9.54 14.29
N ILE A 76 0.85 -9.49 12.95
CA ILE A 76 1.74 -10.27 12.08
C ILE A 76 3.05 -9.50 11.89
N GLU A 77 4.11 -9.96 12.56
CA GLU A 77 5.43 -9.35 12.44
C GLU A 77 6.06 -9.58 11.05
N THR A 78 6.66 -8.53 10.49
CA THR A 78 7.51 -8.65 9.30
C THR A 78 8.83 -9.33 9.63
N VAL A 79 9.49 -9.90 8.62
CA VAL A 79 10.85 -10.41 8.79
C VAL A 79 11.80 -9.22 8.96
N GLY A 80 12.36 -9.09 10.17
CA GLY A 80 13.26 -7.99 10.50
C GLY A 80 14.54 -7.97 9.65
N SER A 81 15.04 -6.76 9.38
CA SER A 81 16.28 -6.52 8.63
C SER A 81 17.06 -5.34 9.25
N GLY A 82 18.13 -5.65 9.98
CA GLY A 82 18.90 -4.64 10.70
C GLY A 82 18.05 -3.89 11.72
N ARG A 83 17.95 -2.56 11.58
CA ARG A 83 17.10 -1.72 12.44
C ARG A 83 15.62 -1.68 12.05
N PHE A 84 15.26 -2.28 10.91
CA PHE A 84 13.90 -2.25 10.39
C PHE A 84 13.15 -3.50 10.83
N SER A 85 12.13 -3.31 11.65
CA SER A 85 11.23 -4.37 12.12
C SER A 85 9.91 -3.77 12.56
N GLY A 86 8.82 -4.51 12.39
CA GLY A 86 7.52 -4.14 12.95
C GLY A 86 6.37 -4.91 12.31
N PRO A 87 5.15 -4.67 12.80
CA PRO A 87 3.95 -5.33 12.33
C PRO A 87 3.63 -4.97 10.87
N MET A 88 3.07 -5.94 10.15
CA MET A 88 2.52 -5.72 8.82
C MET A 88 1.29 -4.84 8.90
N VAL A 89 1.22 -3.84 8.02
CA VAL A 89 0.00 -3.08 7.78
C VAL A 89 -0.76 -3.77 6.65
N VAL A 90 -2.07 -3.99 6.84
CA VAL A 90 -2.95 -4.55 5.82
C VAL A 90 -4.00 -3.53 5.39
N SER A 91 -4.48 -3.63 4.16
CA SER A 91 -5.65 -2.89 3.67
C SER A 91 -6.84 -3.84 3.56
N HIS A 92 -8.03 -3.36 3.89
CA HIS A 92 -9.24 -4.16 4.02
C HIS A 92 -10.27 -3.83 2.93
N ARG A 93 -10.93 -4.87 2.38
CA ARG A 93 -12.07 -4.76 1.47
C ARG A 93 -13.14 -5.79 1.81
N TRP A 94 -14.39 -5.38 1.73
CA TRP A 94 -15.53 -6.30 1.74
C TRP A 94 -15.67 -6.96 0.37
N VAL A 95 -15.75 -8.29 0.35
CA VAL A 95 -15.85 -9.07 -0.89
C VAL A 95 -17.03 -10.03 -0.79
N PRO A 96 -17.98 -10.06 -1.75
CA PRO A 96 -19.06 -11.03 -1.76
C PRO A 96 -18.54 -12.47 -1.64
N ALA A 97 -19.17 -13.30 -0.80
CA ALA A 97 -18.70 -14.67 -0.53
C ALA A 97 -18.50 -15.51 -1.80
N ASP A 98 -19.37 -15.36 -2.79
CA ASP A 98 -19.30 -16.07 -4.09
C ASP A 98 -18.12 -15.61 -4.96
N LYS A 99 -17.53 -14.44 -4.67
CA LYS A 99 -16.40 -13.86 -5.40
C LYS A 99 -15.06 -14.01 -4.68
N VAL A 100 -15.01 -14.58 -3.47
CA VAL A 100 -13.77 -14.74 -2.69
C VAL A 100 -12.68 -15.47 -3.48
N VAL A 101 -13.01 -16.63 -4.07
CA VAL A 101 -12.04 -17.40 -4.89
C VAL A 101 -11.56 -16.57 -6.08
N ARG A 102 -12.47 -15.81 -6.69
CA ARG A 102 -12.14 -14.95 -7.83
C ARG A 102 -11.23 -13.81 -7.42
N ALA A 103 -11.45 -13.19 -6.26
CA ALA A 103 -10.61 -12.14 -5.70
C ALA A 103 -9.19 -12.65 -5.45
N VAL A 104 -9.04 -13.83 -4.85
CA VAL A 104 -7.74 -14.47 -4.63
C VAL A 104 -7.02 -14.68 -5.96
N GLN A 105 -7.66 -15.32 -6.94
CA GLN A 105 -7.05 -15.59 -8.24
C GLN A 105 -6.67 -14.31 -8.98
N ALA A 106 -7.55 -13.31 -8.95
CA ALA A 106 -7.34 -12.05 -9.66
C ALA A 106 -6.16 -11.26 -9.10
N THR A 107 -5.87 -11.39 -7.81
CA THR A 107 -4.87 -10.58 -7.11
C THR A 107 -3.53 -11.31 -6.95
N SER A 108 -3.56 -12.64 -6.87
CA SER A 108 -2.35 -13.48 -6.72
C SER A 108 -1.36 -13.38 -7.88
N ARG A 109 -1.80 -12.95 -9.07
CA ARG A 109 -0.93 -12.77 -10.24
C ARG A 109 0.03 -11.58 -10.12
N PHE A 110 -0.07 -10.76 -9.08
CA PHE A 110 0.78 -9.57 -8.87
C PHE A 110 1.62 -9.66 -7.59
N PRO A 111 2.57 -10.62 -7.47
CA PRO A 111 3.35 -10.82 -6.25
C PRO A 111 4.28 -9.65 -5.90
N GLY A 112 4.61 -8.80 -6.88
CA GLY A 112 5.41 -7.58 -6.68
C GLY A 112 4.62 -6.37 -6.15
N THR A 113 3.31 -6.51 -5.97
CA THR A 113 2.43 -5.45 -5.44
C THR A 113 1.75 -5.92 -4.14
N HIS A 114 0.42 -5.96 -4.07
CA HIS A 114 -0.33 -6.52 -2.95
C HIS A 114 -0.33 -8.05 -2.94
N GLY A 115 -0.31 -8.68 -4.12
CA GLY A 115 -0.40 -10.12 -4.28
C GLY A 115 -1.71 -10.73 -3.75
N ALA A 116 -1.61 -11.97 -3.29
CA ALA A 116 -2.71 -12.70 -2.67
C ALA A 116 -3.11 -12.06 -1.32
N PRO A 117 -4.36 -12.23 -0.86
CA PRO A 117 -4.75 -11.78 0.48
C PRO A 117 -3.92 -12.51 1.53
N ILE A 118 -3.51 -11.77 2.55
CA ILE A 118 -2.79 -12.29 3.72
C ILE A 118 -3.78 -12.94 4.68
N HIS A 119 -5.02 -12.46 4.71
CA HIS A 119 -6.06 -12.99 5.58
C HIS A 119 -7.47 -12.86 4.97
N ILE A 120 -8.35 -13.80 5.31
CA ILE A 120 -9.74 -13.87 4.87
C ILE A 120 -10.60 -14.28 6.07
N GLY A 121 -11.62 -13.48 6.40
CA GLY A 121 -12.51 -13.75 7.52
C GLY A 121 -12.12 -12.98 8.79
N ASP A 122 -12.28 -13.61 9.96
CA ASP A 122 -12.29 -12.93 11.26
C ASP A 122 -11.07 -12.00 11.48
N PRO A 123 -11.26 -10.66 11.53
CA PRO A 123 -10.17 -9.70 11.71
C PRO A 123 -9.41 -9.89 13.03
N ALA A 124 -10.05 -10.42 14.07
CA ALA A 124 -9.41 -10.63 15.36
C ALA A 124 -8.26 -11.65 15.29
N ALA A 125 -8.28 -12.56 14.30
CA ALA A 125 -7.23 -13.54 14.08
C ALA A 125 -5.90 -12.94 13.59
N ILE A 126 -5.90 -11.67 13.17
CA ILE A 126 -4.72 -10.91 12.77
C ILE A 126 -4.53 -9.63 13.61
N GLY A 127 -5.04 -9.65 14.84
CA GLY A 127 -4.86 -8.58 15.80
C GLY A 127 -5.74 -7.34 15.58
N ILE A 128 -6.79 -7.43 14.76
CA ILE A 128 -7.72 -6.31 14.50
C ILE A 128 -9.02 -6.53 15.30
N PRO A 129 -9.17 -5.93 16.50
CA PRO A 129 -10.33 -6.19 17.36
C PRO A 129 -11.60 -5.46 16.92
N ASP A 130 -11.47 -4.39 16.13
CA ASP A 130 -12.57 -3.56 15.66
C ASP A 130 -12.32 -3.06 14.24
N ILE A 131 -12.94 -3.72 13.26
CA ILE A 131 -12.79 -3.39 11.83
C ILE A 131 -13.40 -2.03 11.46
N THR A 132 -14.14 -1.39 12.37
CA THR A 132 -14.73 -0.07 12.13
C THR A 132 -13.78 1.08 12.49
N LYS A 133 -12.60 0.77 13.06
CA LYS A 133 -11.60 1.75 13.49
C LYS A 133 -10.25 1.50 12.81
N PRO A 134 -10.10 1.90 11.54
CA PRO A 134 -8.83 1.77 10.85
C PRO A 134 -7.75 2.68 11.48
N ASP A 135 -6.50 2.21 11.48
CA ASP A 135 -5.34 3.00 11.88
C ASP A 135 -5.02 4.09 10.85
N TYR A 136 -5.32 3.83 9.58
CA TYR A 136 -5.19 4.79 8.48
C TYR A 136 -6.35 4.70 7.48
N GLY A 137 -6.67 5.82 6.85
CA GLY A 137 -7.77 5.91 5.89
C GLY A 137 -9.14 5.93 6.58
N GLU A 138 -10.19 5.61 5.83
CA GLU A 138 -11.56 5.73 6.28
C GLU A 138 -12.25 4.38 6.36
N VAL A 139 -13.19 4.25 7.31
CA VAL A 139 -14.04 3.08 7.43
C VAL A 139 -15.02 2.99 6.26
N TRP A 140 -15.21 1.76 5.77
CA TRP A 140 -16.22 1.39 4.78
C TRP A 140 -17.14 0.34 5.37
N GLU A 141 -18.43 0.63 5.36
CA GLU A 141 -19.45 -0.26 5.91
C GLU A 141 -19.61 -1.51 5.03
N GLN A 142 -19.98 -2.61 5.67
CA GLN A 142 -20.34 -3.83 4.98
C GLN A 142 -21.66 -3.58 4.22
N GLY A 143 -21.66 -3.82 2.91
CA GLY A 143 -22.82 -3.62 2.05
C GLY A 143 -23.88 -4.71 2.22
N SER A 144 -23.47 -5.94 2.54
CA SER A 144 -24.40 -7.06 2.78
C SER A 144 -23.82 -8.10 3.74
N SER A 145 -24.70 -8.85 4.43
CA SER A 145 -24.30 -9.89 5.38
C SER A 145 -23.45 -11.01 4.79
N ASP A 146 -23.50 -11.19 3.47
CA ASP A 146 -22.78 -12.24 2.74
C ASP A 146 -21.39 -11.78 2.28
N GLU A 147 -20.99 -10.54 2.57
CA GLU A 147 -19.64 -10.06 2.31
C GLU A 147 -18.65 -10.58 3.35
N VAL A 148 -17.49 -10.99 2.88
CA VAL A 148 -16.38 -11.50 3.68
C VAL A 148 -15.31 -10.41 3.76
N PRO A 149 -14.80 -10.09 4.96
CA PRO A 149 -13.69 -9.17 5.10
C PRO A 149 -12.41 -9.85 4.60
N MET A 150 -11.70 -9.18 3.70
CA MET A 150 -10.44 -9.68 3.12
C MET A 150 -9.33 -8.64 3.27
N PHE A 151 -8.12 -9.11 3.55
CA PHE A 151 -6.98 -8.26 3.94
C PHE A 151 -5.75 -8.54 3.06
N TRP A 152 -5.13 -7.48 2.54
CA TRP A 152 -3.92 -7.54 1.71
C TRP A 152 -2.80 -6.73 2.34
N ALA A 153 -1.56 -7.22 2.25
CA ALA A 153 -0.37 -6.50 2.69
C ALA A 153 -0.32 -5.11 2.03
N CYS A 154 -0.10 -4.05 2.80
CA CYS A 154 -0.17 -2.68 2.31
C CYS A 154 1.21 -2.03 2.20
N GLY A 155 1.41 -1.22 1.15
CA GLY A 155 2.60 -0.38 0.95
C GLY A 155 2.82 0.70 2.01
N VAL A 156 1.90 0.84 2.98
CA VAL A 156 2.11 1.64 4.19
C VAL A 156 3.03 0.94 5.19
N THR A 157 3.22 -0.39 5.11
CA THR A 157 4.10 -1.13 6.03
C THR A 157 5.53 -0.56 6.06
N PRO A 158 6.22 -0.33 4.93
CA PRO A 158 7.55 0.26 4.94
C PRO A 158 7.57 1.68 5.51
N GLN A 159 6.52 2.48 5.29
CA GLN A 159 6.43 3.83 5.87
C GLN A 159 6.28 3.75 7.40
N SER A 160 5.41 2.89 7.90
CA SER A 160 5.20 2.67 9.34
C SER A 160 6.48 2.17 10.03
N VAL A 161 7.11 1.14 9.46
CA VAL A 161 8.39 0.60 9.97
C VAL A 161 9.50 1.64 9.88
N ALA A 162 9.59 2.41 8.81
CA ALA A 162 10.64 3.41 8.70
C ALA A 162 10.45 4.58 9.67
N MET A 163 9.21 5.03 9.89
CA MET A 163 8.91 6.03 10.91
C MET A 163 9.29 5.57 12.32
N SER A 164 9.00 4.31 12.67
CA SER A 164 9.38 3.75 13.98
C SER A 164 10.88 3.49 14.11
N SER A 165 11.56 3.16 13.00
CA SER A 165 13.00 2.90 12.94
C SER A 165 13.86 4.17 12.99
N LYS A 166 13.24 5.36 12.79
CA LYS A 166 13.88 6.68 12.87
C LYS A 166 15.20 6.78 12.11
N PRO A 167 15.23 6.51 10.78
CA PRO A 167 16.41 6.76 9.99
C PRO A 167 16.79 8.25 10.04
N GLU A 168 18.08 8.55 9.93
CA GLU A 168 18.59 9.93 9.88
C GLU A 168 17.85 10.74 8.82
N LEU A 169 17.65 10.14 7.64
CA LEU A 169 16.90 10.72 6.53
C LEU A 169 16.08 9.63 5.85
N MET A 170 14.82 9.94 5.55
CA MET A 170 13.95 9.17 4.67
C MET A 170 13.14 10.13 3.80
N ILE A 171 12.99 9.81 2.52
CA ILE A 171 12.19 10.58 1.58
C ILE A 171 11.16 9.63 0.96
N THR A 172 9.89 10.02 0.95
CA THR A 172 8.79 9.29 0.30
C THR A 172 8.05 10.22 -0.65
N HIS A 173 7.15 9.67 -1.47
CA HIS A 173 6.10 10.49 -2.08
C HIS A 173 5.05 10.88 -1.02
N SER A 174 4.33 11.98 -1.25
CA SER A 174 3.10 12.25 -0.50
C SER A 174 1.98 11.31 -0.98
N PRO A 175 1.08 10.85 -0.09
CA PRO A 175 -0.05 10.02 -0.48
C PRO A 175 -0.83 10.62 -1.67
N GLY A 176 -1.08 9.81 -2.71
CA GLY A 176 -1.75 10.26 -3.94
C GLY A 176 -0.83 10.84 -5.02
N HIS A 177 0.44 11.12 -4.71
CA HIS A 177 1.42 11.68 -5.65
C HIS A 177 2.48 10.64 -6.04
N MET A 178 2.07 9.47 -6.54
CA MET A 178 3.00 8.39 -6.87
C MET A 178 3.86 8.68 -8.12
N PHE A 179 5.00 8.00 -8.22
CA PHE A 179 5.80 7.95 -9.44
C PHE A 179 5.12 7.04 -10.48
N VAL A 180 4.76 7.58 -11.64
CA VAL A 180 4.17 6.82 -12.76
C VAL A 180 5.28 6.28 -13.65
N THR A 181 5.29 4.98 -13.90
CA THR A 181 6.30 4.31 -14.73
C THR A 181 5.80 4.05 -16.15
N ASP A 182 6.69 3.64 -17.06
CA ASP A 182 6.31 3.17 -18.40
C ASP A 182 5.83 1.71 -18.42
N LEU A 183 5.95 0.99 -17.29
CA LEU A 183 5.42 -0.36 -17.17
C LEU A 183 3.90 -0.34 -17.09
N LYS A 184 3.26 -1.26 -17.80
CA LYS A 184 1.84 -1.54 -17.66
C LYS A 184 1.59 -2.56 -16.56
N ASP A 185 0.37 -2.60 -16.07
CA ASP A 185 -0.05 -3.59 -15.08
C ASP A 185 0.17 -5.02 -15.58
N GLU A 186 -0.04 -5.27 -16.88
CA GLU A 186 0.19 -6.58 -17.48
C GLU A 186 1.66 -7.00 -17.48
N ASP A 187 2.60 -6.05 -17.51
CA ASP A 187 4.04 -6.33 -17.45
C ASP A 187 4.48 -6.80 -16.04
N LEU A 188 3.66 -6.52 -15.03
CA LEU A 188 3.89 -6.91 -13.63
C LEU A 188 3.17 -8.20 -13.23
N ALA A 189 2.28 -8.72 -14.09
CA ALA A 189 1.57 -9.97 -13.87
C ALA A 189 2.49 -11.18 -14.12
N VAL A 190 2.43 -12.18 -13.24
CA VAL A 190 3.27 -13.40 -13.32
C VAL A 190 2.50 -14.67 -13.75
N ILE A 191 1.20 -14.55 -14.00
CA ILE A 191 0.29 -15.64 -14.41
C ILE A 191 -0.62 -15.16 -15.53
#